data_AF-A0A416CUR5-F1
#
_entry.id   AF-A0A416CUR5-F1
#
_cell.length_a   1.000
_cell.length_b   1.000
_cell.length_c   1.000
_cell.angle_alpha   90.00
_cell.angle_beta   90.00
_cell.angle_gamma   90.00
#
_symmetry.space_group_name_H-M   'P 1'
#
loop_
_entity.id
_entity.type
_entity.pdbx_description
1 polymer ?
#
loop_
_entity_poly.entity_id
_entity_poly.type
_entity_poly.pdbx_seq_one_letter_code
_entity_poly.pdbx_strand_id
1 'polypeptide(L)'
;MKPDVVLKNFWKNNAHFADLFNAAVFQGEQVLKPEDLKEADTDVSSVLKFNGHAETDFVSSDEFLSNFKKTDRLHPVISLCVYYGEEKWDGPGCLKDMLKIPEKLQSLVSDYSMNLLQVRTSKPMQFRNPDVNTVFEASRFIYEKDYENLNAIYENKEIPSELGLVIGTITNSQSLIDRALEAEEKEGGQMIMCKALEELRMEGVLQGRTEGIRATVKTCKKFQINKEAIIETIGKEFSMPEKEVAEYVEKYW
;
A
#
# COMPACT_ATOMS: atom_id res chain seq x y z
N MET A 1 -0.92 13.17 -9.11
CA MET A 1 -1.59 11.94 -9.63
C MET A 1 -2.29 11.25 -8.45
N LYS A 2 -3.41 10.53 -8.64
CA LYS A 2 -4.07 9.85 -7.50
C LYS A 2 -3.34 8.53 -7.16
N PRO A 3 -3.16 8.18 -5.87
CA PRO A 3 -2.48 6.95 -5.47
C PRO A 3 -3.02 5.66 -6.11
N ASP A 4 -4.34 5.59 -6.27
CA ASP A 4 -5.00 4.42 -6.84
C ASP A 4 -4.64 4.18 -8.32
N VAL A 5 -4.41 5.25 -9.08
CA VAL A 5 -4.02 5.18 -10.50
C VAL A 5 -2.61 4.64 -10.65
N VAL A 6 -1.67 5.12 -9.84
CA VAL A 6 -0.26 4.67 -9.85
C VAL A 6 -0.19 3.17 -9.57
N LEU A 7 -0.85 2.70 -8.50
CA LEU A 7 -0.85 1.29 -8.13
C LEU A 7 -1.55 0.43 -9.19
N LYS A 8 -2.70 0.86 -9.73
CA LYS A 8 -3.38 0.13 -10.81
C LYS A 8 -2.48 -0.05 -12.03
N ASN A 9 -1.77 1.01 -12.44
CA ASN A 9 -0.87 0.93 -13.60
C ASN A 9 0.28 -0.04 -13.35
N PHE A 10 0.90 -0.02 -12.16
CA PHE A 10 1.96 -0.94 -11.79
C PHE A 10 1.49 -2.41 -11.84
N TRP A 11 0.28 -2.69 -11.35
CA TRP A 11 -0.29 -4.05 -11.30
C TRP A 11 -0.95 -4.53 -12.61
N LYS A 12 -1.17 -3.64 -13.59
CA LYS A 12 -1.64 -4.03 -14.92
C LYS A 12 -0.61 -4.85 -15.70
N ASN A 13 0.66 -4.76 -15.33
CA ASN A 13 1.69 -5.60 -15.91
C ASN A 13 1.50 -7.05 -15.42
N ASN A 14 1.19 -7.98 -16.35
CA ASN A 14 0.99 -9.39 -16.06
C ASN A 14 2.20 -10.04 -15.35
N ALA A 15 3.43 -9.58 -15.61
CA ALA A 15 4.61 -10.08 -14.93
C ALA A 15 4.63 -9.70 -13.45
N HIS A 16 4.24 -8.45 -13.13
CA HIS A 16 4.11 -8.00 -11.74
C HIS A 16 2.97 -8.73 -11.03
N PHE A 17 1.82 -8.84 -11.69
CA PHE A 17 0.63 -9.49 -11.14
C PHE A 17 0.87 -10.98 -10.86
N ALA A 18 1.46 -11.72 -11.80
CA ALA A 18 1.78 -13.13 -11.62
C ALA A 18 2.75 -13.34 -10.46
N ASP A 19 3.82 -12.55 -10.38
CA ASP A 19 4.83 -12.67 -9.32
C ASP A 19 4.23 -12.36 -7.94
N LEU A 20 3.38 -11.33 -7.84
CA LEU A 20 2.65 -10.99 -6.62
C LEU A 20 1.80 -12.17 -6.12
N PHE A 21 1.00 -12.79 -6.99
CA PHE A 21 0.16 -13.92 -6.60
C PHE A 21 0.97 -15.18 -6.31
N ASN A 22 2.00 -15.47 -7.10
CA ASN A 22 2.91 -16.59 -6.85
C ASN A 22 3.58 -16.46 -5.48
N ALA A 23 4.06 -15.28 -5.12
CA ALA A 23 4.63 -15.03 -3.80
C ALA A 23 3.61 -15.13 -2.68
N ALA A 24 2.45 -14.46 -2.82
CA ALA A 24 1.47 -14.30 -1.73
C ALA A 24 0.57 -15.52 -1.51
N VAL A 25 0.13 -16.17 -2.60
CA VAL A 25 -0.88 -17.25 -2.55
C VAL A 25 -0.22 -18.62 -2.71
N PHE A 26 0.79 -18.73 -3.56
CA PHE A 26 1.48 -19.99 -3.87
C PHE A 26 2.84 -20.14 -3.17
N GLN A 27 3.09 -19.33 -2.13
CA GLN A 27 4.29 -19.43 -1.28
C GLN A 27 5.62 -19.35 -2.06
N GLY A 28 5.64 -18.61 -3.18
CA GLY A 28 6.80 -18.42 -4.05
C GLY A 28 6.89 -19.41 -5.23
N GLU A 29 6.02 -20.42 -5.28
CA GLU A 29 5.93 -21.33 -6.43
C GLU A 29 5.39 -20.61 -7.67
N GLN A 30 6.02 -20.86 -8.82
CA GLN A 30 5.67 -20.19 -10.08
C GLN A 30 4.52 -20.91 -10.79
N VAL A 31 3.33 -20.80 -10.21
CA VAL A 31 2.12 -21.45 -10.71
C VAL A 31 1.45 -20.61 -11.81
N LEU A 32 1.31 -19.31 -11.58
CA LEU A 32 0.76 -18.39 -12.58
C LEU A 32 1.86 -17.91 -13.51
N LYS A 33 1.59 -17.97 -14.81
CA LYS A 33 2.48 -17.47 -15.86
C LYS A 33 1.91 -16.19 -16.47
N PRO A 34 2.71 -15.13 -16.66
CA PRO A 34 2.23 -13.85 -17.20
C PRO A 34 1.51 -13.96 -18.55
N GLU A 35 1.93 -14.89 -19.40
CA GLU A 35 1.34 -15.14 -20.72
C GLU A 35 -0.07 -15.76 -20.68
N ASP A 36 -0.43 -16.40 -19.57
CA ASP A 36 -1.74 -17.01 -19.38
C ASP A 36 -2.76 -16.03 -18.79
N LEU A 37 -2.30 -14.84 -18.36
CA LEU A 37 -3.13 -13.83 -17.73
C LEU A 37 -3.78 -12.92 -18.76
N LYS A 38 -5.07 -12.64 -18.54
CA LYS A 38 -5.84 -11.64 -19.29
C LYS A 38 -6.51 -10.71 -18.31
N GLU A 39 -6.34 -9.41 -18.53
CA GLU A 39 -7.06 -8.41 -17.77
C GLU A 39 -8.56 -8.62 -17.99
N ALA A 40 -9.30 -8.80 -16.89
CA ALA A 40 -10.75 -8.88 -16.90
C ALA A 40 -11.30 -7.57 -16.38
N ASP A 41 -12.19 -6.95 -17.14
CA ASP A 41 -12.83 -5.71 -16.76
C ASP A 41 -13.76 -5.93 -15.55
N THR A 42 -13.54 -5.17 -14.47
CA THR A 42 -14.28 -5.29 -13.21
C THR A 42 -15.75 -4.92 -13.34
N ASP A 43 -16.12 -4.11 -14.34
CA ASP A 43 -17.52 -3.77 -14.62
C ASP A 43 -18.32 -4.99 -15.12
N VAL A 44 -17.62 -6.03 -15.57
CA VAL A 44 -18.20 -7.29 -16.02
C VAL A 44 -18.48 -8.26 -14.86
N SER A 45 -17.95 -7.99 -13.66
CA SER A 45 -18.20 -8.82 -12.47
C SER A 45 -19.65 -8.72 -11.96
N SER A 46 -20.37 -7.64 -12.28
CA SER A 46 -21.77 -7.45 -11.90
C SER A 46 -22.75 -8.07 -12.90
N VAL A 47 -22.27 -8.38 -14.10
CA VAL A 47 -23.02 -9.18 -15.08
C VAL A 47 -22.57 -10.62 -14.86
N LEU A 48 -23.39 -11.42 -14.18
CA LEU A 48 -23.37 -12.86 -14.41
C LEU A 48 -23.47 -13.02 -15.92
N LYS A 49 -22.34 -13.25 -16.61
CA LYS A 49 -22.33 -13.69 -17.98
C LYS A 49 -22.94 -15.08 -17.94
N PHE A 50 -24.26 -15.13 -17.94
CA PHE A 50 -24.98 -16.34 -18.27
C PHE A 50 -24.42 -16.73 -19.63
N ASN A 51 -23.70 -17.86 -19.64
CA ASN A 51 -23.25 -18.53 -20.86
C ASN A 51 -24.36 -18.31 -21.88
N GLY A 52 -24.07 -17.66 -23.02
CA GLY A 52 -25.05 -17.07 -23.94
C GLY A 52 -26.04 -18.06 -24.56
N HIS A 53 -26.80 -18.74 -23.72
CA HIS A 53 -27.79 -19.74 -24.01
C HIS A 53 -29.01 -18.97 -24.51
N ALA A 54 -29.47 -19.31 -25.71
CA ALA A 54 -30.79 -18.87 -26.13
C ALA A 54 -31.82 -19.50 -25.18
N GLU A 55 -32.97 -18.84 -24.92
CA GLU A 55 -34.05 -19.39 -24.07
C GLU A 55 -34.49 -20.80 -24.51
N THR A 56 -34.24 -21.16 -25.77
CA THR A 56 -34.55 -22.46 -26.37
C THR A 56 -33.60 -23.60 -25.97
N ASP A 57 -32.46 -23.30 -25.32
CA ASP A 57 -31.43 -24.30 -25.02
C ASP A 57 -31.58 -24.96 -23.64
N PHE A 58 -32.62 -24.59 -22.87
CA PHE A 58 -32.94 -25.19 -21.58
C PHE A 58 -33.84 -26.40 -21.75
N VAL A 59 -33.51 -27.49 -21.06
CA VAL A 59 -34.17 -28.80 -21.25
C VAL A 59 -35.24 -29.07 -20.20
N SER A 60 -35.34 -28.23 -19.17
CA SER A 60 -36.34 -28.36 -18.11
C SER A 60 -36.80 -27.00 -17.55
N SER A 61 -37.97 -26.99 -16.92
CA SER A 61 -38.48 -25.81 -16.23
C SER A 61 -37.57 -25.34 -15.10
N ASP A 62 -36.90 -26.25 -14.38
CA ASP A 62 -35.97 -25.89 -13.30
C ASP A 62 -34.73 -25.15 -13.84
N GLU A 63 -34.20 -25.58 -14.99
CA GLU A 63 -33.07 -24.90 -15.66
C GLU A 63 -33.49 -23.53 -16.20
N PHE A 64 -34.70 -23.43 -16.77
CA PHE A 64 -35.26 -22.15 -17.22
C PHE A 64 -35.45 -21.17 -16.05
N LEU A 65 -36.00 -21.64 -14.93
CA LEU A 65 -36.27 -20.79 -13.76
C LEU A 65 -34.99 -20.36 -13.03
N SER A 66 -33.98 -21.22 -12.97
CA SER A 66 -32.69 -20.90 -12.35
C SER A 66 -31.75 -20.15 -13.29
N ASN A 67 -32.00 -20.20 -14.60
CA ASN A 67 -31.12 -19.75 -15.68
C ASN A 67 -29.74 -20.44 -15.65
N PHE A 68 -29.66 -21.66 -15.11
CA PHE A 68 -28.47 -22.49 -15.01
C PHE A 68 -28.75 -23.90 -15.55
N LYS A 69 -27.87 -24.39 -16.41
CA LYS A 69 -27.84 -25.80 -16.79
C LYS A 69 -27.10 -26.62 -15.75
N LYS A 70 -27.45 -27.90 -15.62
CA LYS A 70 -26.71 -28.83 -14.73
C LYS A 70 -25.21 -28.94 -15.07
N THR A 71 -24.86 -28.70 -16.33
CA THR A 71 -23.47 -28.71 -16.83
C THR A 71 -22.74 -27.39 -16.63
N ASP A 72 -23.43 -26.29 -16.34
CA ASP A 72 -22.79 -25.00 -16.12
C ASP A 72 -21.86 -25.08 -14.90
N ARG A 73 -20.72 -24.40 -14.98
CA ARG A 73 -19.74 -24.30 -13.90
C ARG A 73 -19.39 -22.84 -13.71
N LEU A 74 -19.37 -22.41 -12.45
CA LEU A 74 -18.91 -21.08 -12.09
C LEU A 74 -17.39 -21.01 -12.22
N HIS A 75 -16.89 -19.83 -12.58
CA HIS A 75 -15.46 -19.57 -12.55
C HIS A 75 -15.01 -19.39 -11.09
N PRO A 76 -13.99 -20.12 -10.62
CA PRO A 76 -13.43 -19.88 -9.30
C PRO A 76 -12.77 -18.49 -9.27
N VAL A 77 -12.96 -17.77 -8.17
CA VAL A 77 -12.37 -16.44 -7.95
C VAL A 77 -11.48 -16.50 -6.72
N ILE A 78 -10.25 -16.03 -6.86
CA ILE A 78 -9.30 -15.85 -5.76
C ILE A 78 -9.05 -14.34 -5.64
N SER A 79 -9.29 -13.79 -4.45
CA SER A 79 -9.04 -12.38 -4.15
C SER A 79 -7.83 -12.24 -3.24
N LEU A 80 -6.90 -11.35 -3.60
CA LEU A 80 -5.75 -10.95 -2.80
C LEU A 80 -5.91 -9.48 -2.39
N CYS A 81 -5.88 -9.22 -1.08
CA CYS A 81 -5.88 -7.87 -0.52
C CYS A 81 -4.42 -7.47 -0.23
N VAL A 82 -3.94 -6.40 -0.88
CA VAL A 82 -2.62 -5.83 -0.60
C VAL A 82 -2.80 -4.60 0.28
N TYR A 83 -2.25 -4.65 1.49
CA TYR A 83 -2.29 -3.57 2.46
C TYR A 83 -0.97 -2.80 2.47
N TYR A 84 -1.07 -1.54 2.07
CA TYR A 84 0.02 -0.56 1.97
C TYR A 84 0.07 0.37 3.19
N GLY A 85 -0.50 -0.01 4.33
CA GLY A 85 -0.44 0.82 5.53
C GLY A 85 0.97 0.87 6.10
N GLU A 86 1.34 2.03 6.65
CA GLU A 86 2.56 2.17 7.46
C GLU A 86 2.44 1.31 8.73
N GLU A 87 1.27 1.27 9.37
CA GLU A 87 1.01 0.42 10.53
C GLU A 87 0.74 -1.04 10.15
N LYS A 88 0.86 -1.94 11.13
CA LYS A 88 0.43 -3.34 10.92
C LYS A 88 -1.09 -3.39 10.84
N TRP A 89 -1.60 -4.25 9.96
CA TRP A 89 -3.03 -4.53 9.90
C TRP A 89 -3.52 -5.10 11.23
N ASP A 90 -4.52 -4.45 11.82
CA ASP A 90 -5.16 -4.82 13.08
C ASP A 90 -6.64 -5.25 12.89
N GLY A 91 -7.09 -5.34 11.65
CA GLY A 91 -8.44 -5.72 11.29
C GLY A 91 -8.67 -7.25 11.24
N PRO A 92 -9.95 -7.66 11.12
CA PRO A 92 -10.38 -9.04 10.86
C PRO A 92 -9.61 -9.72 9.72
N GLY A 93 -9.25 -11.00 9.89
CA GLY A 93 -8.59 -11.82 8.87
C GLY A 93 -9.55 -12.78 8.16
N CYS A 94 -10.70 -13.07 8.76
CA CYS A 94 -11.78 -13.83 8.13
C CYS A 94 -13.16 -13.26 8.49
N LEU A 95 -14.21 -13.75 7.83
CA LEU A 95 -15.58 -13.31 8.07
C LEU A 95 -16.00 -13.53 9.52
N LYS A 96 -15.63 -14.67 10.13
CA LYS A 96 -16.05 -14.97 11.50
C LYS A 96 -15.49 -14.01 12.54
N ASP A 97 -14.30 -13.44 12.32
CA ASP A 97 -13.73 -12.39 13.19
C ASP A 97 -14.63 -11.14 13.27
N MET A 98 -15.45 -10.91 12.24
CA MET A 98 -16.37 -9.75 12.16
C MET A 98 -17.74 -10.03 12.79
N LEU A 99 -18.10 -11.30 13.02
CA LEU A 99 -19.45 -11.70 13.35
C LEU A 99 -19.58 -12.10 14.82
N LYS A 100 -20.65 -11.63 15.47
CA LYS A 100 -21.05 -12.11 16.79
C LYS A 100 -21.91 -13.37 16.64
N ILE A 101 -21.29 -14.54 16.53
CA ILE A 101 -21.97 -15.81 16.25
C ILE A 101 -22.23 -16.57 17.57
N PRO A 102 -23.50 -16.92 17.90
CA PRO A 102 -23.81 -17.82 19.01
C PRO A 102 -23.16 -19.20 18.84
N GLU A 103 -22.70 -19.82 19.93
CA GLU A 103 -21.94 -21.09 19.92
C GLU A 103 -22.61 -22.20 19.10
N LYS A 104 -23.94 -22.33 19.23
CA LYS A 104 -24.74 -23.34 18.50
C LYS A 104 -24.78 -23.15 16.98
N LEU A 105 -24.43 -21.96 16.47
CA LEU A 105 -24.47 -21.62 15.04
C LEU A 105 -23.06 -21.60 14.41
N GLN A 106 -22.01 -21.80 15.19
CA GLN A 106 -20.62 -21.69 14.70
C GLN A 106 -20.31 -22.61 13.52
N SER A 107 -20.85 -23.83 13.52
CA SER A 107 -20.64 -24.80 12.43
C SER A 107 -21.53 -24.55 11.20
N LEU A 108 -22.57 -23.72 11.33
CA LEU A 108 -23.51 -23.43 10.25
C LEU A 108 -23.12 -22.19 9.45
N VAL A 109 -22.35 -21.29 10.07
CA VAL A 109 -21.87 -20.07 9.41
C VAL A 109 -20.59 -20.37 8.64
N SER A 110 -20.62 -20.12 7.34
CA SER A 110 -19.44 -20.17 6.47
C SER A 110 -18.39 -19.17 6.94
N ASP A 111 -17.13 -19.60 6.98
CA ASP A 111 -16.00 -18.70 7.21
C ASP A 111 -15.25 -18.47 5.90
N TYR A 112 -14.99 -17.21 5.58
CA TYR A 112 -14.29 -16.81 4.37
C TYR A 112 -13.00 -16.12 4.79
N SER A 113 -11.86 -16.74 4.47
CA SER A 113 -10.53 -16.19 4.77
C SER A 113 -10.18 -15.07 3.80
N MET A 114 -9.61 -13.99 4.31
CA MET A 114 -8.99 -12.94 3.50
C MET A 114 -7.54 -13.33 3.18
N ASN A 115 -7.19 -13.40 1.89
CA ASN A 115 -5.78 -13.48 1.51
C ASN A 115 -5.19 -12.08 1.64
N LEU A 116 -4.49 -11.82 2.75
CA LEU A 116 -3.92 -10.51 3.07
C LEU A 116 -2.40 -10.52 2.93
N LEU A 117 -1.88 -9.64 2.08
CA LEU A 117 -0.46 -9.33 1.98
C LEU A 117 -0.21 -7.93 2.53
N GLN A 118 0.70 -7.78 3.48
CA GLN A 118 1.09 -6.48 4.03
C GLN A 118 2.50 -6.13 3.57
N VAL A 119 2.70 -4.92 3.04
CA VAL A 119 4.03 -4.44 2.63
C VAL A 119 5.01 -4.51 3.79
N ARG A 120 4.60 -4.07 4.99
CA ARG A 120 5.45 -4.05 6.18
C ARG A 120 5.95 -5.43 6.62
N THR A 121 5.18 -6.49 6.40
CA THR A 121 5.56 -7.86 6.79
C THR A 121 5.97 -8.73 5.60
N SER A 122 6.27 -8.11 4.46
CA SER A 122 6.55 -8.80 3.20
C SER A 122 7.94 -9.46 3.14
N LYS A 123 8.83 -9.23 4.10
CA LYS A 123 10.21 -9.78 4.12
C LYS A 123 10.34 -11.28 3.78
N PRO A 124 9.44 -12.18 4.26
CA PRO A 124 9.55 -13.61 3.94
C PRO A 124 9.08 -13.97 2.51
N MET A 125 8.47 -13.03 1.79
CA MET A 125 7.96 -13.26 0.43
C MET A 125 9.14 -13.42 -0.55
N GLN A 126 8.99 -14.35 -1.49
CA GLN A 126 9.98 -14.62 -2.53
C GLN A 126 9.51 -14.03 -3.86
N PHE A 127 9.57 -12.70 -3.98
CA PHE A 127 9.31 -12.03 -5.26
C PHE A 127 10.47 -12.30 -6.22
N ARG A 128 10.18 -12.87 -7.39
CA ARG A 128 11.20 -13.11 -8.43
C ARG A 128 11.33 -11.93 -9.38
N ASN A 129 10.26 -11.15 -9.54
CA ASN A 129 10.31 -9.97 -10.37
C ASN A 129 11.10 -8.88 -9.63
N PRO A 130 12.17 -8.33 -10.24
CA PRO A 130 13.04 -7.37 -9.57
C PRO A 130 12.35 -6.05 -9.25
N ASP A 131 11.35 -5.66 -10.04
CA ASP A 131 10.60 -4.41 -9.86
C ASP A 131 9.63 -4.55 -8.69
N VAL A 132 8.89 -5.67 -8.62
CA VAL A 132 8.04 -6.01 -7.47
C VAL A 132 8.88 -6.10 -6.20
N ASN A 133 10.01 -6.80 -6.25
CA ASN A 133 10.91 -6.91 -5.11
C ASN A 133 11.42 -5.52 -4.66
N THR A 134 11.84 -4.67 -5.60
CA THR A 134 12.33 -3.31 -5.31
C THR A 134 11.26 -2.48 -4.61
N VAL A 135 10.02 -2.48 -5.12
CA VAL A 135 8.91 -1.74 -4.52
C VAL A 135 8.65 -2.20 -3.09
N PHE A 136 8.48 -3.51 -2.87
CA PHE A 136 8.17 -4.05 -1.55
C PHE A 136 9.33 -3.86 -0.56
N GLU A 137 10.58 -4.06 -1.00
CA GLU A 137 11.75 -3.94 -0.15
C GLU A 137 12.01 -2.49 0.26
N ALA A 138 12.04 -1.56 -0.71
CA ALA A 138 12.29 -0.15 -0.44
C ALA A 138 11.17 0.46 0.44
N SER A 139 9.90 0.20 0.11
CA SER A 139 8.78 0.67 0.94
C SER A 139 8.82 0.10 2.36
N ARG A 140 9.22 -1.17 2.53
CA ARG A 140 9.38 -1.78 3.85
C ARG A 140 10.49 -1.11 4.66
N PHE A 141 11.66 -0.88 4.08
CA PHE A 141 12.72 -0.17 4.79
C PHE A 141 12.33 1.24 5.21
N ILE A 142 11.57 1.96 4.36
CA ILE A 142 11.05 3.30 4.69
C ILE A 142 10.10 3.23 5.91
N TYR A 143 9.14 2.31 5.93
CA TYR A 143 8.25 2.12 7.08
C TYR A 143 8.96 1.64 8.35
N GLU A 144 10.00 0.81 8.19
CA GLU A 144 10.84 0.34 9.30
C GLU A 144 11.84 1.42 9.78
N LYS A 145 11.94 2.56 9.06
CA LYS A 145 12.94 3.62 9.28
C LYS A 145 14.38 3.10 9.24
N ASP A 146 14.60 2.03 8.48
CA ASP A 146 15.88 1.37 8.31
C ASP A 146 16.65 2.01 7.15
N TYR A 147 17.04 3.26 7.35
CA TYR A 147 17.75 4.05 6.36
C TYR A 147 19.18 3.55 6.12
N GLU A 148 19.76 2.82 7.07
CA GLU A 148 21.08 2.21 6.91
C GLU A 148 21.07 1.14 5.81
N ASN A 149 20.16 0.17 5.90
CA ASN A 149 20.04 -0.87 4.86
C ASN A 149 19.49 -0.32 3.54
N LEU A 150 18.56 0.64 3.60
CA LEU A 150 18.04 1.30 2.42
C LEU A 150 19.15 2.02 1.64
N ASN A 151 20.00 2.79 2.32
CA ASN A 151 21.15 3.44 1.69
C ASN A 151 22.17 2.41 1.19
N ALA A 152 22.50 1.39 1.99
CA ALA A 152 23.48 0.39 1.59
C ALA A 152 23.13 -0.33 0.28
N ILE A 153 21.84 -0.55 0.01
CA ILE A 153 21.37 -1.22 -1.20
C ILE A 153 21.10 -0.24 -2.34
N TYR A 154 20.53 0.92 -2.04
CA TYR A 154 19.98 1.80 -3.06
C TYR A 154 20.73 3.10 -3.29
N GLU A 155 21.66 3.54 -2.44
CA GLU A 155 22.35 4.85 -2.55
C GLU A 155 22.85 5.13 -3.96
N ASN A 156 23.61 4.19 -4.54
CA ASN A 156 24.19 4.33 -5.88
C ASN A 156 23.40 3.62 -6.98
N LYS A 157 22.15 3.25 -6.71
CA LYS A 157 21.29 2.52 -7.65
C LYS A 157 20.39 3.49 -8.40
N GLU A 158 20.35 3.33 -9.72
CA GLU A 158 19.34 3.95 -10.56
C GLU A 158 18.12 3.02 -10.61
N ILE A 159 16.94 3.57 -10.33
CA ILE A 159 15.67 2.84 -10.44
C ILE A 159 14.79 3.53 -11.49
N PRO A 160 13.95 2.78 -12.23
CA PRO A 160 12.96 3.39 -13.12
C PRO A 160 12.07 4.37 -12.35
N SER A 161 11.74 5.51 -12.96
CA SER A 161 10.88 6.54 -12.39
C SER A 161 9.53 5.97 -11.96
N GLU A 162 8.98 5.01 -12.70
CA GLU A 162 7.77 4.28 -12.35
C GLU A 162 7.86 3.65 -10.95
N LEU A 163 8.98 2.99 -10.62
CA LEU A 163 9.16 2.37 -9.30
C LEU A 163 9.29 3.43 -8.21
N GLY A 164 10.03 4.51 -8.48
CA GLY A 164 10.13 5.65 -7.57
C GLY A 164 8.76 6.26 -7.26
N LEU A 165 7.91 6.39 -8.28
CA LEU A 165 6.55 6.91 -8.15
C LEU A 165 5.67 5.97 -7.31
N VAL A 166 5.76 4.66 -7.54
CA VAL A 166 5.03 3.65 -6.75
C VAL A 166 5.49 3.67 -5.29
N ILE A 167 6.81 3.66 -5.04
CA ILE A 167 7.38 3.70 -3.67
C ILE A 167 6.96 4.98 -2.96
N GLY A 168 7.10 6.15 -3.61
CA GLY A 168 6.68 7.44 -3.05
C GLY A 168 5.18 7.49 -2.77
N THR A 169 4.35 6.88 -3.63
CA THR A 169 2.91 6.78 -3.44
C THR A 169 2.55 5.90 -2.24
N ILE A 170 3.17 4.72 -2.13
CA ILE A 170 2.95 3.77 -1.02
C ILE A 170 3.35 4.43 0.31
N THR A 171 4.55 5.03 0.33
CA THR A 171 5.12 5.64 1.53
C THR A 171 4.58 7.04 1.83
N ASN A 172 3.69 7.56 0.97
CA ASN A 172 3.15 8.91 1.06
C ASN A 172 4.25 9.99 1.16
N SER A 173 5.37 9.78 0.46
CA SER A 173 6.51 10.70 0.41
C SER A 173 6.43 11.57 -0.84
N GLN A 174 6.16 12.86 -0.64
CA GLN A 174 6.04 13.81 -1.75
C GLN A 174 7.39 14.05 -2.43
N SER A 175 8.48 14.07 -1.66
CA SER A 175 9.85 14.20 -2.18
C SER A 175 10.20 13.10 -3.19
N LEU A 176 9.86 11.84 -2.88
CA LEU A 176 10.03 10.72 -3.81
C LEU A 176 9.16 10.85 -5.07
N ILE A 177 7.91 11.28 -4.91
CA ILE A 177 6.98 11.47 -6.04
C ILE A 177 7.50 12.56 -6.98
N ASP A 178 7.90 13.72 -6.44
CA ASP A 178 8.39 14.85 -7.24
C ASP A 178 9.66 14.46 -8.00
N ARG A 179 10.58 13.76 -7.33
CA ARG A 179 11.82 13.29 -7.96
C ARG A 179 11.57 12.25 -9.05
N ALA A 180 10.59 11.36 -8.87
CA ALA A 180 10.21 10.39 -9.89
C ALA A 180 9.65 11.09 -11.14
N LEU A 181 8.80 12.11 -10.97
CA LEU A 181 8.26 12.90 -12.07
C LEU A 181 9.36 13.70 -12.80
N GLU A 182 10.29 14.32 -12.07
CA GLU A 182 11.45 15.00 -12.67
C GLU A 182 12.34 14.05 -13.49
N ALA A 183 12.42 12.78 -13.09
CA ALA A 183 13.20 11.78 -13.79
C ALA A 183 12.51 11.29 -15.08
N GLU A 184 11.18 11.23 -15.07
CA GLU A 184 10.37 10.85 -16.23
C GLU A 184 10.50 11.85 -17.39
N GLU A 185 10.70 13.14 -17.08
CA GLU A 185 10.92 14.20 -18.07
C GLU A 185 12.32 14.17 -18.72
N LYS A 186 13.28 13.42 -18.15
CA LYS A 186 14.67 13.34 -18.63
C LYS A 186 14.86 12.12 -19.54
N GLU A 187 15.75 12.23 -20.53
CA GLU A 187 16.15 11.08 -21.37
C GLU A 187 16.70 9.96 -20.48
N GLY A 188 15.99 8.83 -20.43
CA GLY A 188 16.35 7.65 -19.65
C GLY A 188 15.34 7.26 -18.57
N GLY A 189 14.47 8.17 -18.09
CA GLY A 189 13.40 7.82 -17.16
C GLY A 189 13.87 7.18 -15.84
N GLN A 190 15.08 7.50 -15.41
CA GLN A 190 15.72 6.86 -14.25
C GLN A 190 15.96 7.85 -13.11
N MET A 191 15.61 7.42 -11.91
CA MET A 191 15.76 8.17 -10.68
C MET A 191 17.04 7.75 -9.95
N ILE A 192 17.88 8.73 -9.60
CA ILE A 192 19.05 8.52 -8.75
C ILE A 192 18.59 8.53 -7.28
N MET A 193 18.73 7.39 -6.60
CA MET A 193 18.13 7.21 -5.29
C MET A 193 18.86 7.97 -4.16
N CYS A 194 20.19 8.16 -4.20
CA CYS A 194 20.95 8.90 -3.16
C CYS A 194 20.30 10.25 -2.79
N LYS A 195 19.95 11.07 -3.79
CA LYS A 195 19.33 12.38 -3.56
C LYS A 195 17.94 12.25 -2.94
N ALA A 196 17.16 11.27 -3.38
CA ALA A 196 15.82 11.03 -2.89
C ALA A 196 15.84 10.53 -1.43
N LEU A 197 16.81 9.70 -1.06
CA LEU A 197 17.00 9.23 0.31
C LEU A 197 17.39 10.36 1.25
N GLU A 198 18.25 11.28 0.81
CA GLU A 198 18.63 12.43 1.62
C GLU A 198 17.46 13.40 1.86
N GLU A 199 16.65 13.66 0.83
CA GLU A 199 15.43 14.46 0.95
C GLU A 199 14.42 13.80 1.89
N LEU A 200 14.19 12.50 1.75
CA LEU A 200 13.31 11.74 2.63
C LEU A 200 13.80 11.72 4.08
N ARG A 201 15.12 11.64 4.30
CA ARG A 201 15.74 11.79 5.62
C ARG A 201 15.48 13.17 6.21
N MET A 202 15.66 14.24 5.42
CA MET A 202 15.38 15.61 5.86
C MET A 202 13.91 15.83 6.19
N GLU A 203 13.00 15.29 5.37
CA GLU A 203 11.55 15.30 5.62
C GLU A 203 11.22 14.66 6.97
N GLY A 204 11.78 13.48 7.25
CA GLY A 204 11.62 12.79 8.53
C GLY A 204 12.14 13.60 9.73
N VAL A 205 13.30 14.27 9.60
CA VAL A 205 13.85 15.14 10.65
C VAL A 205 12.92 16.33 10.91
N LEU A 206 12.40 16.96 9.85
CA LEU A 206 11.49 18.10 9.95
C LEU A 206 10.15 17.70 10.60
N GLN A 207 9.61 16.54 10.22
CA GLN A 207 8.39 15.99 10.81
C GLN A 207 8.60 15.68 12.30
N GLY A 208 9.68 14.98 12.65
CA GLY A 208 10.02 14.67 14.05
C GLY A 208 10.18 15.92 14.90
N ARG A 209 10.84 16.96 14.37
CA ARG A 209 10.95 18.27 15.03
C ARG A 209 9.58 18.90 15.25
N THR A 210 8.72 18.89 14.23
CA THR A 210 7.36 19.46 14.29
C THR A 210 6.48 18.75 15.32
N GLU A 211 6.53 17.41 15.36
CA GLU A 211 5.80 16.60 16.32
C GLU A 211 6.30 16.83 17.75
N GLY A 212 7.62 16.91 17.94
CA GLY A 212 8.24 17.26 19.23
C GLY A 212 7.79 18.62 19.73
N ILE A 213 7.83 19.65 18.87
CA ILE A 213 7.35 21.00 19.20
C ILE A 213 5.85 20.95 19.57
N ARG A 214 5.01 20.29 18.77
CA ARG A 214 3.57 20.15 19.05
C ARG A 214 3.32 19.48 20.41
N ALA A 215 4.02 18.40 20.72
CA ALA A 215 3.87 17.69 21.98
C ALA A 215 4.28 18.56 23.18
N THR A 216 5.38 19.29 23.06
CA THR A 216 5.86 20.25 24.07
C THR A 216 4.83 21.36 24.28
N VAL A 217 4.33 21.99 23.20
CA VAL A 217 3.32 23.06 23.28
C VAL A 217 2.06 22.57 23.99
N LYS A 218 1.53 21.40 23.61
CA LYS A 218 0.36 20.80 24.28
C LYS A 218 0.59 20.52 25.76
N THR A 219 1.79 20.06 26.11
CA THR A 219 2.17 19.76 27.50
C THR A 219 2.29 21.05 28.31
N CYS A 220 2.99 22.07 27.79
CA CYS A 220 3.13 23.37 28.43
C CYS A 220 1.79 24.08 28.60
N LYS A 221 0.87 23.97 27.63
CA LYS A 221 -0.51 24.46 27.74
C LYS A 221 -1.27 23.78 28.88
N LYS A 222 -1.14 22.45 29.02
CA LYS A 222 -1.73 21.68 30.12
C LYS A 222 -1.23 22.14 31.49
N PHE A 223 0.03 22.56 31.59
CA PHE A 223 0.64 23.08 32.81
C PHE A 223 0.55 24.61 32.97
N GLN A 224 -0.20 25.31 32.10
CA GLN A 224 -0.41 26.76 32.17
C GLN A 224 0.88 27.59 32.13
N ILE A 225 1.90 27.10 31.42
CA ILE A 225 3.14 27.87 31.18
C ILE A 225 2.81 29.04 30.24
N ASN A 226 3.44 30.19 30.43
CA ASN A 226 3.23 31.34 29.54
C ASN A 226 3.81 31.09 28.13
N LYS A 227 3.25 31.75 27.10
CA LYS A 227 3.66 31.53 25.70
C LYS A 227 5.08 32.00 25.44
N GLU A 228 5.49 33.12 26.06
CA GLU A 228 6.80 33.74 25.85
C GLU A 228 7.95 32.81 26.28
N ALA A 229 7.82 32.16 27.44
CA ALA A 229 8.79 31.21 27.96
C ALA A 229 8.86 29.93 27.12
N ILE A 230 7.74 29.52 26.51
CA ILE A 230 7.71 28.38 25.59
C ILE A 230 8.45 28.72 24.31
N ILE A 231 8.23 29.91 23.74
CA ILE A 231 8.92 30.37 22.53
C ILE A 231 10.44 30.43 22.78
N GLU A 232 10.86 31.00 23.91
CA GLU A 232 12.28 31.06 24.28
C GLU A 232 12.88 29.66 24.47
N THR A 233 12.19 28.77 25.19
CA THR A 233 12.67 27.41 25.48
C THR A 233 12.80 26.59 24.20
N ILE A 234 11.78 26.59 23.35
CA ILE A 234 11.79 25.84 22.08
C ILE A 234 12.82 26.45 21.11
N GLY A 235 12.95 27.78 21.06
CA GLY A 235 13.95 28.48 20.26
C GLY A 235 15.38 28.08 20.63
N LYS A 236 15.66 27.96 21.93
CA LYS A 236 16.97 27.50 22.43
C LYS A 236 17.20 26.01 22.13
N GLU A 237 16.28 25.14 22.55
CA GLU A 237 16.45 23.67 22.43
C GLU A 237 16.59 23.21 20.99
N PHE A 238 15.84 23.81 20.06
CA PHE A 238 15.89 23.44 18.65
C PHE A 238 16.79 24.36 17.82
N SER A 239 17.49 25.33 18.41
CA SER A 239 18.33 26.31 17.68
C SER A 239 17.56 26.98 16.53
N MET A 240 16.42 27.59 16.87
CA MET A 240 15.37 27.96 15.95
C MET A 240 15.04 29.45 16.11
N PRO A 241 14.83 30.23 15.03
CA PRO A 241 14.47 31.64 15.14
C PRO A 241 13.17 31.81 15.92
N GLU A 242 13.13 32.73 16.90
CA GLU A 242 11.95 32.96 17.74
C GLU A 242 10.68 33.23 16.92
N LYS A 243 10.81 33.94 15.79
CA LYS A 243 9.70 34.21 14.89
C LYS A 243 9.07 32.92 14.34
N GLU A 244 9.90 31.96 13.94
CA GLU A 244 9.43 30.68 13.39
C GLU A 244 8.80 29.83 14.50
N VAL A 245 9.40 29.83 15.69
CA VAL A 245 8.83 29.14 16.87
C VAL A 245 7.49 29.73 17.27
N ALA A 246 7.35 31.06 17.23
CA ALA A 246 6.10 31.74 17.55
C ALA A 246 4.96 31.30 16.61
N GLU A 247 5.23 31.13 15.32
CA GLU A 247 4.25 30.61 14.34
C GLU A 247 3.81 29.17 14.70
N TYR A 248 4.75 28.31 15.10
CA TYR A 248 4.42 26.95 15.56
C TYR A 248 3.63 26.92 16.87
N VAL A 249 4.02 27.76 17.84
CA VAL A 249 3.32 27.86 19.13
C VAL A 249 1.90 28.34 18.90
N GLU A 250 1.67 29.39 18.12
CA GLU A 250 0.31 29.86 17.79
C GLU A 250 -0.53 28.80 17.08
N LYS A 251 0.08 28.02 16.17
CA LYS A 251 -0.61 26.94 15.46
C LYS A 251 -1.09 25.81 16.39
N TYR A 252 -0.36 25.53 17.46
CA TYR A 252 -0.58 24.34 18.31
C TYR A 252 -1.01 24.65 19.76
N TRP A 253 -1.15 25.93 20.12
CA TRP A 253 -1.62 26.38 21.44
C TRP A 253 -3.08 26.00 21.66
#